data_AF-A0A1V1T3U3-F1
#
_entry.id   AF-A0A1V1T3U3-F1
#
_cell.length_a   1.000
_cell.length_b   1.000
_cell.length_c   1.000
_cell.angle_alpha   90.00
_cell.angle_beta   90.00
_cell.angle_gamma   90.00
#
_symmetry.space_group_name_H-M   'P 1'
#
loop_
_entity.id
_entity.type
_entity.pdbx_description
1 polymer ?
#
loop_
_entity_poly.entity_id
_entity_poly.type
_entity_poly.pdbx_seq_one_letter_code
_entity_poly.pdbx_strand_id
1 'polypeptide(L)'
;MQFDRLSLWGDPIVPISYTGSDATVGISNIKEARCYFYHDYHAFRNVEQQSSYTEGLEYRTERNPSTWIEVHKSTEIPDDLITGPWDEYSLQKFFWLVQAGAHLSSGQTWEVTRQGFHNAISDRHAPNLTAIRLLHILGAFHSWPRHVRKEEFHKIDSVMPTLNKDKDSALHAKYTWIESLLIMNVG
;
A
#
# COMPACT_ATOMS: atom_id res chain seq x y z
N MET A 1 7.82 13.92 41.38
CA MET A 1 8.10 13.84 39.94
C MET A 1 6.82 13.37 39.28
N GLN A 2 6.15 14.27 38.59
CA GLN A 2 4.86 14.04 37.96
C GLN A 2 5.13 13.65 36.51
N PHE A 3 4.71 12.45 36.12
CA PHE A 3 4.80 12.01 34.73
C PHE A 3 3.69 12.72 33.94
N ASP A 4 4.08 13.53 32.96
CA ASP A 4 3.14 14.12 32.01
C ASP A 4 2.47 13.00 31.21
N ARG A 5 1.16 12.83 31.43
CA ARG A 5 0.32 11.91 30.67
C ARG A 5 0.16 12.50 29.26
N LEU A 6 0.79 11.89 28.26
CA LEU A 6 0.54 12.18 26.84
C LEU A 6 -0.95 11.92 26.55
N SER A 7 -1.65 12.95 26.05
CA SER A 7 -3.04 12.86 25.61
C SER A 7 -3.15 11.87 24.44
N LEU A 8 -4.06 10.91 24.56
CA LEU A 8 -4.35 9.92 23.52
C LEU A 8 -5.70 10.26 22.85
N TRP A 9 -5.82 9.97 21.57
CA TRP A 9 -7.06 10.14 20.82
C TRP A 9 -8.19 9.31 21.45
N GLY A 10 -9.24 9.97 21.92
CA GLY A 10 -10.35 9.39 22.71
C GLY A 10 -10.54 10.01 24.10
N ASP A 11 -9.55 10.76 24.61
CA ASP A 11 -9.77 11.61 25.80
C ASP A 11 -10.80 12.70 25.45
N PRO A 12 -11.81 12.97 26.31
CA PRO A 12 -12.84 13.96 26.03
C PRO A 12 -12.20 15.34 25.84
N ILE A 13 -12.21 15.82 24.60
CA ILE A 13 -11.63 17.10 24.22
C ILE A 13 -12.48 18.19 24.89
N VAL A 14 -11.89 18.95 25.81
CA VAL A 14 -12.42 20.28 26.14
C VAL A 14 -12.46 21.04 24.81
N PRO A 15 -13.62 21.52 24.32
CA PRO A 15 -13.72 21.99 22.94
C PRO A 15 -12.78 23.18 22.71
N ILE A 16 -11.73 22.96 21.93
CA ILE A 16 -10.96 24.05 21.33
C ILE A 16 -11.80 24.52 20.15
N SER A 17 -12.54 25.62 20.33
CA SER A 17 -13.31 26.24 19.28
C SER A 17 -12.38 26.77 18.19
N TYR A 18 -12.30 26.07 17.06
CA TYR A 18 -11.58 26.50 15.85
C TYR A 18 -12.37 27.51 15.00
N THR A 19 -13.39 28.18 15.56
CA THR A 19 -14.18 29.19 14.83
C THR A 19 -13.51 30.57 14.92
N GLY A 20 -12.36 30.72 14.26
CA GLY A 20 -11.86 32.03 13.83
C GLY A 20 -12.61 32.45 12.56
N SER A 21 -13.05 33.71 12.47
CA SER A 21 -14.01 34.18 11.46
C SER A 21 -13.54 34.19 10.00
N ASP A 22 -12.30 33.77 9.69
CA ASP A 22 -11.71 33.85 8.33
C ASP A 22 -11.11 32.54 7.81
N ALA A 23 -11.34 31.39 8.46
CA ALA A 23 -10.83 30.09 7.97
C ALA A 23 -11.87 29.36 7.10
N THR A 24 -12.01 29.75 5.82
CA THR A 24 -12.75 28.97 4.82
C THR A 24 -11.87 27.89 4.16
N VAL A 25 -11.23 27.05 4.98
CA VAL A 25 -10.62 25.79 4.52
C VAL A 25 -11.21 24.63 5.32
N GLY A 26 -12.54 24.60 5.35
CA GLY A 26 -13.30 23.45 5.84
C GLY A 26 -13.84 22.66 4.64
N ILE A 27 -14.04 21.36 4.82
CA ILE A 27 -14.83 20.54 3.88
C ILE A 27 -16.23 21.16 3.80
N SER A 28 -16.47 21.96 2.77
CA SER A 28 -17.71 22.71 2.59
C SER A 28 -18.92 21.79 2.41
N ASN A 29 -18.68 20.55 1.91
CA ASN A 29 -19.71 19.56 1.61
C ASN A 29 -19.13 18.13 1.62
N ILE A 30 -19.86 17.18 2.21
CA ILE A 30 -19.50 15.75 2.21
C ILE A 30 -19.35 15.16 0.79
N LYS A 31 -20.11 15.69 -0.18
CA LYS A 31 -19.99 15.30 -1.59
C LYS A 31 -18.64 15.72 -2.18
N GLU A 32 -18.14 16.88 -1.78
CA GLU A 32 -16.86 17.42 -2.23
C GLU A 32 -15.70 16.69 -1.55
N ALA A 33 -15.82 16.41 -0.24
CA ALA A 33 -14.88 15.54 0.47
C ALA A 33 -14.69 14.19 -0.23
N ARG A 34 -15.77 13.55 -0.66
CA ARG A 34 -15.71 12.25 -1.38
C ARG A 34 -14.82 12.30 -2.61
N CYS A 35 -14.78 13.40 -3.35
CA CYS A 35 -13.92 13.52 -4.53
C CYS A 35 -12.44 13.39 -4.17
N TYR A 36 -12.00 13.98 -3.06
CA TYR A 36 -10.62 13.86 -2.60
C TYR A 36 -10.22 12.41 -2.33
N PHE A 37 -11.10 11.60 -1.74
CA PHE A 37 -10.82 10.16 -1.55
C PHE A 37 -10.66 9.41 -2.89
N TYR A 38 -11.44 9.75 -3.91
CA TYR A 38 -11.23 9.14 -5.23
C TYR A 38 -9.94 9.63 -5.88
N HIS A 39 -9.61 10.92 -5.75
CA HIS A 39 -8.38 11.49 -6.27
C HIS A 39 -7.13 10.89 -5.63
N ASP A 40 -7.11 10.71 -4.30
CA ASP A 40 -5.98 10.14 -3.58
C ASP A 40 -5.70 8.70 -4.02
N TYR A 41 -6.75 7.89 -4.12
CA TYR A 41 -6.61 6.51 -4.59
C TYR A 41 -6.22 6.46 -6.08
N HIS A 42 -6.77 7.32 -6.92
CA HIS A 42 -6.40 7.39 -8.33
C HIS A 42 -4.97 7.88 -8.54
N ALA A 43 -4.50 8.84 -7.74
CA ALA A 43 -3.12 9.30 -7.73
C ALA A 43 -2.16 8.18 -7.28
N PHE A 44 -2.54 7.42 -6.25
CA PHE A 44 -1.79 6.24 -5.81
C PHE A 44 -1.65 5.21 -6.94
N ARG A 45 -2.74 4.91 -7.65
CA ARG A 45 -2.72 3.94 -8.74
C ARG A 45 -1.99 4.45 -9.99
N ASN A 46 -2.05 5.75 -10.28
CA ASN A 46 -1.43 6.33 -11.47
C ASN A 46 0.10 6.22 -11.52
N VAL A 47 0.76 6.03 -10.37
CA VAL A 47 2.20 5.71 -10.33
C VAL A 47 2.51 4.44 -11.14
N GLU A 48 1.54 3.53 -11.29
CA GLU A 48 1.69 2.31 -12.11
C GLU A 48 1.57 2.55 -13.62
N GLN A 49 1.01 3.68 -14.03
CA GLN A 49 0.86 4.05 -15.45
C GLN A 49 2.08 4.80 -15.99
N GLN A 50 2.93 5.34 -15.10
CA GLN A 50 4.14 6.05 -15.48
C GLN A 50 5.25 5.04 -15.79
N SER A 51 5.74 5.07 -17.02
CA SER A 51 6.74 4.16 -17.59
C SER A 51 8.17 4.38 -17.07
N SER A 52 8.39 5.37 -16.20
CA SER A 52 9.70 5.74 -15.67
C SER A 52 9.95 5.11 -14.28
N TYR A 53 10.81 4.08 -14.28
CA TYR A 53 11.34 3.38 -13.09
C TYR A 53 11.86 4.30 -11.97
N THR A 54 12.33 5.50 -12.32
CA THR A 54 12.97 6.46 -11.42
C THR A 54 12.01 7.32 -10.61
N GLU A 55 10.80 7.59 -11.09
CA GLU A 55 9.90 8.60 -10.50
C GLU A 55 8.90 7.98 -9.50
N GLY A 56 8.55 6.69 -9.67
CA GLY A 56 7.65 5.97 -8.77
C GLY A 56 8.27 5.50 -7.44
N LEU A 57 9.60 5.46 -7.36
CA LEU A 57 10.35 5.07 -6.16
C LEU A 57 10.34 6.19 -5.10
N GLU A 58 10.27 7.44 -5.55
CA GLU A 58 10.25 8.64 -4.71
C GLU A 58 8.83 8.96 -4.19
N TYR A 59 7.76 8.55 -4.88
CA TYR A 59 6.41 9.04 -4.56
C TYR A 59 5.81 8.56 -3.23
N ARG A 60 6.37 7.56 -2.53
CA ARG A 60 6.06 7.24 -1.10
C ARG A 60 6.70 5.91 -0.68
N THR A 61 8.00 5.90 -0.49
CA THR A 61 8.61 4.96 0.47
C THR A 61 8.51 5.52 1.90
N GLU A 62 8.21 6.81 2.02
CA GLU A 62 7.84 7.44 3.28
C GLU A 62 6.48 6.90 3.71
N ARG A 63 6.48 5.97 4.70
CA ARG A 63 5.34 5.79 5.61
C ARG A 63 4.76 7.17 5.86
N ASN A 64 3.52 7.44 5.44
CA ASN A 64 2.86 8.67 5.84
C ASN A 64 2.78 8.63 7.37
N PRO A 65 3.60 9.43 8.10
CA PRO A 65 3.67 9.31 9.55
C PRO A 65 2.42 9.87 10.22
N SER A 66 1.55 10.51 9.44
CA SER A 66 0.32 11.17 9.86
C SER A 66 -0.80 10.75 8.89
N THR A 67 -1.38 9.58 9.17
CA THR A 67 -2.60 9.11 8.52
C THR A 67 -3.75 10.00 9.01
N TRP A 68 -4.42 10.72 8.10
CA TRP A 68 -5.52 11.63 8.47
C TRP A 68 -6.80 10.88 8.91
N ILE A 69 -6.79 9.56 8.73
CA ILE A 69 -7.86 8.62 9.01
C ILE A 69 -7.24 7.60 9.97
N GLU A 70 -7.10 7.95 11.25
CA GLU A 70 -6.56 6.99 12.22
C GLU A 70 -7.63 5.94 12.54
N VAL A 71 -7.40 4.69 12.15
CA VAL A 71 -8.17 3.55 12.68
C VAL A 71 -7.59 3.13 14.02
N HIS A 72 -8.34 2.34 14.79
CA HIS A 72 -7.85 1.80 16.04
C HIS A 72 -6.54 1.02 15.82
N LYS A 73 -5.58 1.14 16.74
CA LYS A 73 -4.22 0.55 16.60
C LYS A 73 -4.20 -0.97 16.43
N SER A 74 -5.30 -1.65 16.79
CA SER A 74 -5.48 -3.10 16.63
C SER A 74 -6.30 -3.47 15.40
N THR A 75 -6.52 -2.54 14.48
CA THR A 75 -7.29 -2.81 13.27
C THR A 75 -6.45 -3.64 12.33
N GLU A 76 -6.90 -4.88 12.12
CA GLU A 76 -6.26 -5.83 11.23
C GLU A 76 -6.88 -5.75 9.84
N ILE A 77 -6.07 -6.00 8.82
CA ILE A 77 -6.56 -6.09 7.45
C ILE A 77 -7.18 -7.47 7.25
N PRO A 78 -8.40 -7.60 6.70
CA PRO A 78 -8.98 -8.89 6.37
C PRO A 78 -8.14 -9.72 5.39
N ASP A 79 -8.04 -11.04 5.61
CA ASP A 79 -7.30 -11.97 4.73
C ASP A 79 -7.71 -11.83 3.26
N ASP A 80 -9.01 -11.70 2.99
CA ASP A 80 -9.54 -11.57 1.62
C ASP A 80 -8.98 -10.34 0.88
N LEU A 81 -8.66 -9.26 1.60
CA LEU A 81 -8.03 -8.08 1.02
C LEU A 81 -6.52 -8.26 0.81
N ILE A 82 -5.89 -9.19 1.52
CA ILE A 82 -4.48 -9.55 1.36
C ILE A 82 -4.31 -10.55 0.23
N THR A 83 -5.20 -11.54 0.11
CA THR A 83 -5.09 -12.62 -0.87
C THR A 83 -5.76 -12.30 -2.19
N GLY A 84 -6.77 -11.43 -2.21
CA GLY A 84 -7.62 -11.23 -3.37
C GLY A 84 -8.51 -12.45 -3.66
N PRO A 85 -9.13 -12.52 -4.85
CA PRO A 85 -9.01 -11.61 -5.99
C PRO A 85 -9.55 -10.21 -5.68
N TRP A 86 -9.03 -9.18 -6.37
CA TRP A 86 -9.46 -7.81 -6.16
C TRP A 86 -10.26 -7.25 -7.34
N ASP A 87 -11.43 -6.73 -7.02
CA ASP A 87 -12.11 -5.72 -7.83
C ASP A 87 -11.65 -4.29 -7.44
N GLU A 88 -12.17 -3.30 -8.16
CA GLU A 88 -11.85 -1.89 -7.91
C GLU A 88 -12.18 -1.45 -6.47
N TYR A 89 -13.32 -1.92 -5.95
CA TYR A 89 -13.79 -1.54 -4.63
C TYR A 89 -12.94 -2.14 -3.50
N SER A 90 -12.51 -3.39 -3.65
CA SER A 90 -11.62 -4.06 -2.70
C SER A 90 -10.22 -3.46 -2.71
N LEU A 91 -9.65 -3.10 -3.87
CA LEU A 91 -8.37 -2.37 -3.93
C LEU A 91 -8.47 -1.00 -3.25
N GLN A 92 -9.55 -0.25 -3.50
CA GLN A 92 -9.76 1.05 -2.85
C GLN A 92 -9.91 0.89 -1.33
N LYS A 93 -10.65 -0.12 -0.86
CA LYS A 93 -10.78 -0.44 0.56
C LYS A 93 -9.43 -0.84 1.17
N PHE A 94 -8.67 -1.68 0.48
CA PHE A 94 -7.36 -2.11 0.93
C PHE A 94 -6.41 -0.92 1.07
N PHE A 95 -6.37 -0.05 0.07
CA PHE A 95 -5.64 1.22 0.11
C PHE A 95 -5.99 2.06 1.33
N TRP A 96 -7.28 2.28 1.61
CA TRP A 96 -7.69 3.09 2.76
C TRP A 96 -7.33 2.47 4.10
N LEU A 97 -7.39 1.14 4.23
CA LEU A 97 -6.95 0.46 5.45
C LEU A 97 -5.43 0.62 5.66
N VAL A 98 -4.63 0.42 4.60
CA VAL A 98 -3.18 0.65 4.66
C VAL A 98 -2.87 2.10 5.01
N GLN A 99 -3.54 3.07 4.36
CA GLN A 99 -3.38 4.49 4.63
C GLN A 99 -3.91 4.91 6.00
N ALA A 100 -4.75 4.12 6.65
CA ALA A 100 -5.24 4.38 8.00
C ALA A 100 -4.34 3.79 9.10
N GLY A 101 -3.31 3.03 8.72
CA GLY A 101 -2.41 2.37 9.66
C GLY A 101 -2.90 1.01 10.15
N ALA A 102 -3.85 0.37 9.45
CA ALA A 102 -4.19 -1.02 9.72
C ALA A 102 -2.97 -1.92 9.46
N HIS A 103 -2.84 -2.99 10.23
CA HIS A 103 -1.67 -3.86 10.20
C HIS A 103 -2.04 -5.31 9.85
N LEU A 104 -1.02 -6.12 9.58
CA LEU A 104 -1.16 -7.56 9.49
C LEU A 104 -1.42 -8.14 10.90
N SER A 105 -2.34 -9.09 11.01
CA SER A 105 -2.58 -9.83 12.24
C SER A 105 -1.41 -10.74 12.56
N SER A 106 -1.28 -11.13 13.83
CA SER A 106 -0.25 -12.11 14.23
C SER A 106 -0.44 -13.50 13.62
N GLY A 107 -1.67 -13.84 13.20
CA GLY A 107 -2.00 -15.08 12.49
C GLY A 107 -1.80 -15.01 10.98
N GLN A 108 -1.65 -13.80 10.42
CA GLN A 108 -1.34 -13.58 9.00
C GLN A 108 0.14 -13.76 8.76
N THR A 109 0.52 -15.01 8.57
CA THR A 109 1.91 -15.39 8.34
C THR A 109 2.36 -15.02 6.91
N TRP A 110 3.63 -15.26 6.63
CA TRP A 110 4.21 -15.00 5.31
C TRP A 110 3.51 -15.80 4.21
N GLU A 111 2.88 -16.93 4.52
CA GLU A 111 2.09 -17.75 3.60
C GLU A 111 0.91 -16.98 3.02
N VAL A 112 0.17 -16.24 3.85
CA VAL A 112 -1.03 -15.47 3.42
C VAL A 112 -0.61 -14.35 2.47
N THR A 113 0.41 -13.60 2.86
CA THR A 113 0.91 -12.49 2.04
C THR A 113 1.62 -12.98 0.77
N ARG A 114 2.26 -14.15 0.80
CA ARG A 114 2.81 -14.81 -0.39
C ARG A 114 1.70 -15.26 -1.34
N GLN A 115 0.60 -15.80 -0.82
CA GLN A 115 -0.57 -16.15 -1.64
C GLN A 115 -1.14 -14.90 -2.32
N GLY A 116 -1.25 -13.79 -1.60
CA GLY A 116 -1.61 -12.49 -2.18
C GLY A 116 -0.67 -12.06 -3.29
N PHE A 117 0.63 -12.13 -3.06
CA PHE A 117 1.63 -11.84 -4.09
C PHE A 117 1.45 -12.72 -5.34
N HIS A 118 1.27 -14.04 -5.17
CA HIS A 118 1.02 -14.96 -6.28
C HIS A 118 -0.25 -14.63 -7.06
N ASN A 119 -1.33 -14.31 -6.37
CA ASN A 119 -2.59 -13.92 -7.00
C ASN A 119 -2.43 -12.61 -7.78
N ALA A 120 -1.65 -11.67 -7.27
CA ALA A 120 -1.37 -10.40 -7.95
C ALA A 120 -0.53 -10.56 -9.22
N ILE A 121 0.32 -11.59 -9.32
CA ILE A 121 1.11 -11.89 -10.53
C ILE A 121 0.55 -13.06 -11.36
N SER A 122 -0.67 -13.52 -11.05
CA SER A 122 -1.26 -14.70 -11.67
C SER A 122 -1.49 -14.52 -13.18
N ASP A 123 -1.90 -13.32 -13.59
CA ASP A 123 -1.89 -12.90 -14.99
C ASP A 123 -0.52 -12.34 -15.35
N ARG A 124 0.23 -13.09 -16.17
CA ARG A 124 1.57 -12.70 -16.61
C ARG A 124 1.60 -11.45 -17.48
N HIS A 125 0.50 -11.13 -18.15
CA HIS A 125 0.42 -9.98 -19.04
C HIS A 125 -0.11 -8.73 -18.33
N ALA A 126 -0.78 -8.91 -17.20
CA ALA A 126 -1.37 -7.83 -16.41
C ALA A 126 -1.18 -8.05 -14.90
N PRO A 127 0.06 -8.02 -14.38
CA PRO A 127 0.27 -8.10 -12.94
C PRO A 127 -0.41 -6.91 -12.23
N ASN A 128 -1.07 -7.19 -11.11
CA ASN A 128 -1.73 -6.19 -10.27
C ASN A 128 -0.72 -5.48 -9.37
N LEU A 129 -0.11 -4.42 -9.90
CA LEU A 129 0.91 -3.65 -9.19
C LEU A 129 0.35 -2.93 -7.97
N THR A 130 -0.93 -2.58 -7.97
CA THR A 130 -1.59 -1.91 -6.82
C THR A 130 -1.56 -2.81 -5.60
N ALA A 131 -1.98 -4.06 -5.77
CA ALA A 131 -1.96 -5.06 -4.70
C ALA A 131 -0.52 -5.29 -4.20
N ILE A 132 0.46 -5.45 -5.11
CA ILE A 132 1.87 -5.65 -4.76
C ILE A 132 2.42 -4.45 -3.97
N ARG A 133 2.08 -3.21 -4.39
CA ARG A 133 2.51 -2.00 -3.69
C ARG A 133 1.92 -1.90 -2.29
N LEU A 134 0.63 -2.24 -2.14
CA LEU A 134 -0.03 -2.25 -0.84
C LEU A 134 0.58 -3.30 0.10
N LEU A 135 0.87 -4.50 -0.40
CA LEU A 135 1.60 -5.54 0.35
C LEU A 135 3.00 -5.05 0.77
N HIS A 136 3.72 -4.36 -0.11
CA HIS A 136 5.01 -3.78 0.21
C HIS A 136 4.92 -2.72 1.32
N ILE A 137 3.97 -1.79 1.24
CA ILE A 137 3.77 -0.73 2.26
C ILE A 137 3.43 -1.33 3.63
N LEU A 138 2.72 -2.46 3.65
CA LEU A 138 2.44 -3.21 4.88
C LEU A 138 3.64 -3.94 5.46
N GLY A 139 4.78 -3.94 4.77
CA GLY A 139 5.96 -4.67 5.18
C GLY A 139 5.81 -6.19 5.04
N ALA A 140 4.89 -6.66 4.18
CA ALA A 140 4.66 -8.10 3.98
C ALA A 140 5.96 -8.85 3.67
N PHE A 141 6.75 -8.35 2.71
CA PHE A 141 7.98 -9.01 2.24
C PHE A 141 9.09 -9.00 3.29
N HIS A 142 9.08 -8.05 4.24
CA HIS A 142 10.02 -8.02 5.35
C HIS A 142 9.83 -9.23 6.28
N SER A 143 8.57 -9.61 6.50
CA SER A 143 8.19 -10.75 7.36
C SER A 143 8.45 -12.10 6.72
N TRP A 144 8.83 -12.15 5.43
CA TRP A 144 9.09 -13.41 4.73
C TRP A 144 10.45 -14.00 5.10
N PRO A 145 10.53 -15.32 5.30
CA PRO A 145 11.81 -16.01 5.39
C PRO A 145 12.66 -15.76 4.15
N ARG A 146 13.99 -15.59 4.35
CA ARG A 146 14.93 -15.29 3.26
C ARG A 146 14.84 -16.26 2.08
N HIS A 147 14.61 -17.55 2.34
CA HIS A 147 14.52 -18.56 1.29
C HIS A 147 13.25 -18.39 0.45
N VAL A 148 12.11 -18.03 1.06
CA VAL A 148 10.85 -17.75 0.35
C VAL A 148 11.04 -16.55 -0.57
N ARG A 149 11.64 -15.45 -0.06
CA ARG A 149 11.89 -14.25 -0.87
C ARG A 149 12.79 -14.55 -2.07
N LYS A 150 13.86 -15.34 -1.89
CA LYS A 150 14.74 -15.79 -2.97
C LYS A 150 14.02 -16.66 -3.99
N GLU A 151 13.15 -17.55 -3.53
CA GLU A 151 12.35 -18.40 -4.43
C GLU A 151 11.45 -17.56 -5.33
N GLU A 152 10.74 -16.58 -4.75
CA GLU A 152 9.87 -15.67 -5.51
C GLU A 152 10.68 -14.77 -6.46
N PHE A 153 11.82 -14.28 -6.00
CA PHE A 153 12.76 -13.53 -6.85
C PHE A 153 13.18 -14.33 -8.09
N HIS A 154 13.62 -15.59 -7.92
CA HIS A 154 14.02 -16.42 -9.06
C HIS A 154 12.85 -16.72 -10.02
N LYS A 155 11.61 -16.84 -9.51
CA LYS A 155 10.44 -17.02 -10.37
C LYS A 155 10.21 -15.79 -11.26
N ILE A 156 10.30 -14.59 -10.69
CA ILE A 156 10.19 -13.32 -11.42
C ILE A 156 11.33 -13.19 -12.45
N ASP A 157 12.58 -13.39 -12.03
CA ASP A 157 13.76 -13.34 -12.90
C ASP A 157 13.65 -14.31 -14.09
N SER A 158 13.11 -15.50 -13.88
CA SER A 158 12.94 -16.49 -14.95
C SER A 158 11.97 -16.06 -16.07
N VAL A 159 11.07 -15.09 -15.81
CA VAL A 159 10.12 -14.55 -16.80
C VAL A 159 10.74 -13.42 -17.62
N MET A 160 11.74 -12.70 -17.10
CA MET A 160 12.35 -11.56 -17.77
C MET A 160 12.90 -11.87 -19.18
N PRO A 161 13.60 -13.01 -19.41
CA PRO A 161 14.11 -13.34 -20.74
C PRO A 161 13.02 -13.54 -21.78
N THR A 162 11.82 -14.02 -21.38
CA THR A 162 10.70 -14.20 -22.32
C THR A 162 10.09 -12.87 -22.71
N LEU A 163 9.93 -11.95 -21.75
CA LEU A 163 9.43 -10.59 -22.02
C LEU A 163 10.35 -9.81 -22.98
N ASN A 164 11.66 -9.99 -22.84
CA ASN A 164 12.65 -9.41 -23.75
C ASN A 164 12.53 -9.93 -25.19
N LYS A 165 12.20 -11.21 -25.39
CA LYS A 165 11.98 -11.79 -26.72
C LYS A 165 10.71 -11.23 -27.37
N ASP A 166 9.67 -11.06 -26.56
CA ASP A 166 8.37 -10.54 -27.02
C ASP A 166 8.39 -9.01 -27.26
N LYS A 167 9.49 -8.33 -26.88
CA LYS A 167 9.70 -6.88 -26.98
C LYS A 167 8.64 -6.05 -26.24
N ASP A 168 8.03 -6.63 -25.20
CA ASP A 168 7.07 -5.94 -24.34
C ASP A 168 7.81 -5.12 -23.28
N SER A 169 8.29 -3.94 -23.70
CA SER A 169 9.07 -3.05 -22.84
C SER A 169 8.27 -2.54 -21.64
N ALA A 170 6.96 -2.37 -21.78
CA ALA A 170 6.08 -1.95 -20.69
C ALA A 170 5.97 -3.06 -19.65
N LEU A 171 5.69 -4.29 -20.06
CA LEU A 171 5.59 -5.42 -19.15
C LEU A 171 6.94 -5.76 -18.49
N HIS A 172 8.04 -5.65 -19.23
CA HIS A 172 9.38 -5.78 -18.66
C HIS A 172 9.61 -4.77 -17.53
N ALA A 173 9.27 -3.50 -17.73
CA ALA A 173 9.41 -2.47 -16.69
C ALA A 173 8.61 -2.79 -15.42
N LYS A 174 7.38 -3.34 -15.58
CA LYS A 174 6.54 -3.78 -14.46
C LYS A 174 7.23 -4.89 -13.66
N TYR A 175 7.72 -5.93 -14.35
CA TYR A 175 8.43 -7.04 -13.69
C TYR A 175 9.74 -6.58 -13.03
N THR A 176 10.45 -5.59 -13.61
CA THR A 176 11.68 -5.03 -13.01
C THR A 176 11.36 -4.29 -11.72
N TRP A 177 10.23 -3.59 -11.67
CA TRP A 177 9.74 -2.97 -10.44
C TRP A 177 9.35 -4.02 -9.38
N ILE A 178 8.66 -5.09 -9.77
CA ILE A 178 8.31 -6.20 -8.85
C ILE A 178 9.59 -6.81 -8.26
N GLU A 179 10.57 -7.09 -9.11
CA GLU A 179 11.87 -7.63 -8.71
C GLU A 179 12.58 -6.71 -7.72
N SER A 180 12.60 -5.40 -7.97
CA SER A 180 13.26 -4.44 -7.10
C SER A 180 12.63 -4.38 -5.70
N LEU A 181 11.32 -4.59 -5.56
CA LEU A 181 10.65 -4.69 -4.26
C LEU A 181 11.05 -5.95 -3.45
N LEU A 182 11.47 -7.01 -4.12
CA LEU A 182 11.98 -8.23 -3.46
C LEU A 182 13.45 -8.08 -3.06
N ILE A 183 14.22 -7.21 -3.73
CA ILE A 183 15.64 -6.92 -3.43
C ILE A 183 15.76 -5.81 -2.37
N MET A 184 15.02 -4.70 -2.53
CA MET A 184 15.11 -3.55 -1.64
C MET A 184 14.77 -3.98 -0.21
N ASN A 185 15.72 -3.73 0.69
CA ASN A 185 15.73 -3.98 2.15
C ASN A 185 16.68 -5.10 2.62
N VAL A 186 17.96 -4.94 2.28
CA VAL A 186 19.08 -5.20 3.22
C VAL A 186 19.34 -3.87 3.94
N GLY A 187 18.74 -3.71 5.11
CA GLY A 187 18.96 -2.59 6.04
C GLY A 187 18.60 -3.04 7.44
#